data_AF-A0A951TSP2-F1
#
_entry.id   AF-A0A951TSP2-F1
#
_cell.length_a   1.000
_cell.length_b   1.000
_cell.length_c   1.000
_cell.angle_alpha   90.00
_cell.angle_beta   90.00
_cell.angle_gamma   90.00
#
_symmetry.space_group_name_H-M   'P 1'
#
loop_
_entity.id
_entity.type
_entity.pdbx_description
1 polymer ?
#
loop_
_entity_poly.entity_id
_entity_poly.type
_entity_poly.pdbx_seq_one_letter_code
_entity_poly.pdbx_strand_id
1 'polypeptide(L)' 'MSGMDRDEAEAADVFDAACYRCGSEEDLVEDGTFEGLLICRPCLERVEAQNEMIERGLEDEPEVAP' A
#
# COMPACT_ATOMS: atom_id res chain seq x y z
N MET A 1 40.45 1.18 -28.82
CA MET A 1 39.97 -0.16 -28.45
C MET A 1 39.62 -0.08 -26.97
N SER A 2 38.59 0.68 -26.57
CA SER A 2 37.17 0.34 -26.69
C SER A 2 36.90 -1.07 -26.18
N GLY A 3 36.32 -1.13 -24.99
CA GLY A 3 35.92 -2.33 -24.28
C GLY A 3 35.40 -1.96 -22.90
N MET A 4 34.57 -0.92 -22.82
CA MET A 4 33.68 -0.64 -21.70
C MET A 4 32.40 -1.39 -22.02
N ASP A 5 32.09 -2.51 -21.36
CA ASP A 5 30.76 -3.14 -21.38
C ASP A 5 30.68 -4.20 -20.28
N ARG A 6 29.50 -4.28 -19.62
CA ARG A 6 29.05 -5.20 -18.56
C ARG A 6 29.46 -4.81 -17.13
N ASP A 7 28.58 -4.47 -16.19
CA ASP A 7 27.14 -4.71 -16.05
C ASP A 7 26.53 -3.52 -15.26
N GLU A 8 25.87 -2.59 -15.96
CA GLU A 8 24.97 -1.58 -15.38
C GLU A 8 23.54 -1.93 -15.81
N ALA A 9 22.97 -2.97 -15.23
CA ALA A 9 21.55 -3.27 -15.29
C ALA A 9 21.23 -4.27 -14.17
N GLU A 10 20.02 -4.25 -13.63
CA GLU A 10 19.50 -5.18 -12.60
C GLU A 10 19.71 -4.79 -11.12
N ALA A 11 19.72 -3.49 -10.81
CA ALA A 11 19.47 -3.03 -9.44
C ALA A 11 18.17 -2.18 -9.34
N ALA A 12 17.18 -2.42 -10.21
CA ALA A 12 15.99 -1.58 -10.32
C ALA A 12 14.65 -2.24 -9.92
N ASP A 13 14.62 -3.53 -9.54
CA ASP A 13 13.36 -4.24 -9.25
C ASP A 13 13.38 -4.92 -7.87
N VAL A 14 13.57 -4.17 -6.77
CA VAL A 14 13.59 -4.75 -5.39
C VAL A 14 12.63 -4.06 -4.41
N PHE A 15 11.62 -3.36 -4.91
CA PHE A 15 10.39 -3.23 -4.14
C PHE A 15 9.40 -4.19 -4.78
N ASP A 16 9.47 -5.45 -4.35
CA ASP A 16 8.47 -6.45 -4.73
C ASP A 16 7.09 -5.82 -4.53
N ALA A 17 6.29 -5.85 -5.59
CA ALA A 17 4.96 -5.29 -5.60
C ALA A 17 4.15 -5.98 -4.50
N ALA A 18 3.96 -5.29 -3.37
CA ALA A 18 3.32 -5.81 -2.18
C ALA A 18 2.37 -4.76 -1.58
N CYS A 19 1.35 -5.25 -0.88
CA CYS A 19 0.37 -4.41 -0.20
C CYS A 19 1.07 -3.58 0.89
N TYR A 20 1.01 -2.24 0.80
CA TYR A 20 1.68 -1.35 1.75
C TYR A 20 1.15 -1.48 3.20
N ARG A 21 -0.03 -2.09 3.39
CA ARG A 21 -0.66 -2.31 4.71
C ARG A 21 -0.28 -3.62 5.37
N CYS A 22 -0.27 -4.73 4.61
CA CYS A 22 -0.12 -6.08 5.17
C CYS A 22 1.02 -6.90 4.57
N GLY A 23 1.68 -6.41 3.52
CA GLY A 23 2.76 -7.11 2.83
C GLY A 23 2.33 -8.25 1.91
N SER A 24 1.03 -8.48 1.71
CA SER A 24 0.53 -9.46 0.73
C SER A 24 1.02 -9.12 -0.67
N GLU A 25 1.45 -10.10 -1.45
CA GLU A 25 1.81 -9.95 -2.87
C GLU A 25 0.62 -10.32 -3.79
N GLU A 26 -0.49 -10.79 -3.20
CA GLU A 26 -1.68 -11.24 -3.92
C GLU A 26 -2.79 -10.16 -3.96
N ASP A 27 -3.62 -10.21 -5.01
CA ASP A 27 -4.81 -9.36 -5.23
C ASP A 27 -4.55 -7.86 -5.07
N LEU A 28 -3.42 -7.38 -5.60
CA LEU A 28 -3.00 -5.99 -5.54
C LEU A 28 -3.72 -5.11 -6.55
N VAL A 29 -4.08 -3.91 -6.09
CA VAL A 29 -4.60 -2.80 -6.88
C VAL A 29 -3.91 -1.51 -6.47
N GLU A 30 -3.91 -0.50 -7.33
CA GLU A 30 -3.44 0.85 -6.94
C GLU A 30 -4.41 1.48 -5.94
N ASP A 31 -3.87 2.10 -4.90
CA ASP A 31 -4.65 2.87 -3.95
C ASP A 31 -5.13 4.19 -4.60
N GLY A 32 -6.45 4.37 -4.69
CA GLY A 32 -7.04 5.60 -5.27
C GLY A 32 -6.85 6.86 -4.41
N THR A 33 -6.39 6.71 -3.18
CA THR A 33 -6.11 7.79 -2.23
C THR A 33 -4.64 8.18 -2.25
N PHE A 34 -3.74 7.21 -2.45
CA PHE A 34 -2.29 7.41 -2.41
C PHE A 34 -1.64 6.89 -3.70
N GLU A 35 -1.31 7.81 -4.60
CA GLU A 35 -0.66 7.49 -5.87
C GLU A 35 0.65 6.71 -5.67
N GLY A 36 0.84 5.67 -6.48
CA GLY A 36 2.05 4.85 -6.47
C GLY A 36 2.11 3.81 -5.36
N LEU A 37 1.08 3.69 -4.50
CA LEU A 37 0.98 2.63 -3.51
C LEU A 37 0.06 1.50 -3.98
N LEU A 38 0.46 0.27 -3.69
CA LEU A 38 -0.35 -0.93 -3.95
C LEU A 38 -1.01 -1.41 -2.67
N ILE A 39 -2.30 -1.73 -2.76
CA ILE A 39 -3.10 -2.28 -1.65
C ILE A 39 -3.78 -3.55 -2.12
N CYS A 40 -3.81 -4.59 -1.27
CA CYS A 40 -4.58 -5.79 -1.60
C CYS A 40 -6.09 -5.54 -1.38
N ARG A 41 -6.94 -6.17 -2.19
CA ARG A 41 -8.41 -6.02 -2.08
C ARG A 41 -8.96 -6.20 -0.66
N PRO A 42 -8.53 -7.21 0.15
CA PRO A 42 -9.02 -7.36 1.51
C PRO A 42 -8.63 -6.20 2.45
N CYS A 43 -7.51 -5.52 2.20
CA CYS A 43 -7.14 -4.32 2.95
C CYS A 43 -7.95 -3.11 2.48
N LEU A 44 -8.20 -2.99 1.17
CA LEU A 44 -9.04 -1.92 0.61
C LEU A 44 -10.46 -1.97 1.17
N GLU A 45 -11.11 -3.13 1.18
CA GLU A 45 -12.47 -3.31 1.72
C GLU A 45 -12.57 -2.92 3.20
N ARG A 46 -11.53 -3.20 3.99
CA ARG A 46 -11.47 -2.79 5.41
C ARG A 46 -11.37 -1.27 5.56
N VAL A 47 -10.57 -0.63 4.71
CA VAL A 47 -10.43 0.83 4.70
C VAL A 47 -11.74 1.48 4.28
N GLU A 48 -12.39 0.96 3.23
CA GLU A 48 -13.71 1.45 2.78
C GLU A 48 -14.77 1.32 3.89
N ALA A 49 -14.83 0.17 4.55
CA ALA A 49 -15.74 -0.04 5.68
C ALA A 49 -15.43 0.91 6.86
N GLN A 50 -14.15 1.15 7.15
CA GLN A 50 -13.74 2.11 8.17
C GLN A 50 -14.14 3.54 7.80
N ASN A 51 -13.91 3.95 6.56
CA ASN A 51 -14.29 5.26 6.05
C ASN A 51 -15.80 5.45 6.11
N GLU A 52 -16.59 4.43 5.76
CA GLU A 52 -18.06 4.46 5.89
C GLU A 52 -18.51 4.65 7.35
N MET A 53 -17.82 4.04 8.32
CA MET A 53 -18.11 4.26 9.74
C MET A 53 -17.79 5.69 10.17
N ILE A 54 -16.64 6.23 9.75
CA ILE A 54 -16.21 7.60 10.03
C ILE A 54 -17.19 8.61 9.42
N GLU A 55 -17.55 8.46 8.15
CA GLU A 55 -18.50 9.33 7.45
C GLU A 55 -19.88 9.36 8.13
N ARG A 56 -20.26 8.27 8.81
CA ARG A 56 -21.50 8.16 9.57
C ARG A 56 -21.39 8.61 11.02
N GLY A 57 -20.21 9.04 11.47
CA GLY A 57 -19.95 9.40 12.86
C GLY A 57 -20.14 8.23 13.83
N LEU A 58 -19.83 7.01 13.38
CA LEU A 58 -19.90 5.77 14.17
C LEU A 58 -18.55 5.40 14.81
N GLU A 59 -17.56 6.27 14.71
CA GLU A 59 -16.27 6.10 15.38
C GLU A 59 -16.41 6.41 16.88
N ASP A 60 -15.92 5.51 17.73
CA ASP A 60 -15.84 5.75 19.17
C ASP A 60 -14.69 6.71 19.46
N GLU A 61 -14.98 7.84 20.12
CA GLU A 61 -13.92 8.72 20.64
C GLU A 61 -13.29 8.04 21.87
N PRO A 62 -11.96 7.85 21.93
CA PRO A 62 -11.33 7.26 23.10
C PRO A 62 -11.53 8.19 24.30
N GLU A 63 -12.16 7.68 25.36
CA GLU A 63 -12.25 8.41 26.63
C GLU A 63 -10.84 8.67 27.15
N VAL A 64 -10.43 9.95 27.20
CA VAL A 64 -9.16 10.35 27.79
C VAL A 64 -9.30 10.18 29.31
N ALA A 65 -8.87 9.03 29.82
CA ALA A 65 -8.77 8.84 31.26
C ALA A 65 -7.70 9.81 31.83
N PRO A 66 -8.01 10.57 32.90
CA PRO A 66 -7.09 11.53 33.51
C PRO A 66 -5.87 10.88 34.19
#